data_AF-A0AAD4N0A0-F1
#
_entry.id   AF-A0AAD4N0A0-F1
#
_cell.length_a   1.000
_cell.length_b   1.000
_cell.length_c   1.000
_cell.angle_alpha   90.00
_cell.angle_beta   90.00
_cell.angle_gamma   90.00
#
_symmetry.space_group_name_H-M   'P 1'
#
loop_
_entity.id
_entity.type
_entity.pdbx_description
1 polymer ?
#
loop_
_entity_poly.entity_id
_entity_poly.type
_entity_poly.pdbx_seq_one_letter_code
_entity_poly.pdbx_strand_id
1 'polypeptide(L)'
;MLPDDEDESMQKSIDVEDIEFVSIWYHREGDKTNGARKLRIEYEWREKCYCGENELKAELGVWKLLTSPDYPLQYCNNLNCEYRIVADEGFQIALNITDFFTEMNQDSLAIFDGNTTDKEHLQLVSGVELFMPIIRTESNMMTLLFTTDLSITMRGFSLIYTAEKTPVYRDLVSKSTGHSRWSIACVVILVVILGATAVAFLFIRSNRLNVANERGGPAIRFVR
;
A
#
# COMPACT_ATOMS: atom_id res chain seq x y z
N MET A 1 23.27 4.51 55.49
CA MET A 1 24.14 4.30 54.31
C MET A 1 23.45 3.25 53.48
N LEU A 2 22.74 3.68 52.43
CA LEU A 2 22.21 2.80 51.40
C LEU A 2 23.35 2.53 50.41
N PRO A 3 23.45 1.33 49.81
CA PRO A 3 24.47 1.08 48.80
C PRO A 3 24.12 1.88 47.54
N ASP A 4 25.15 2.50 46.96
CA ASP A 4 25.07 3.19 45.69
C ASP A 4 24.66 2.19 44.59
N ASP A 5 23.56 2.49 43.89
CA ASP A 5 23.18 1.83 42.65
C ASP A 5 24.20 2.24 41.58
N GLU A 6 25.25 1.45 41.41
CA GLU A 6 26.15 1.57 40.26
C GLU A 6 25.38 1.18 39.00
N ASP A 7 25.04 2.19 38.22
CA ASP A 7 24.51 2.09 36.87
C ASP A 7 25.59 1.43 35.99
N GLU A 8 25.62 0.09 35.96
CA GLU A 8 26.52 -0.68 35.09
C GLU A 8 26.17 -0.37 33.62
N SER A 9 26.81 0.66 33.07
CA SER A 9 26.85 0.89 31.64
C SER A 9 27.52 -0.32 30.99
N MET A 10 26.72 -1.27 30.51
CA MET A 10 27.19 -2.42 29.74
C MET A 10 27.81 -1.92 28.42
N GLN A 11 29.12 -1.66 28.44
CA GLN A 11 29.90 -1.51 27.23
C GLN A 11 30.35 -2.90 26.78
N LYS A 12 29.65 -3.46 25.78
CA LYS A 12 30.06 -4.70 25.13
C LYS A 12 30.89 -4.36 23.90
N SER A 13 32.21 -4.43 24.01
CA SER A 13 33.10 -4.43 22.85
C SER A 13 33.01 -5.77 22.14
N ILE A 14 32.97 -5.76 20.81
CA ILE A 14 32.98 -6.96 19.98
C ILE A 14 34.21 -6.85 19.10
N ASP A 15 35.09 -7.84 19.16
CA ASP A 15 36.27 -7.95 18.31
C ASP A 15 35.84 -8.42 16.91
N VAL A 16 36.20 -7.64 15.89
CA VAL A 16 35.68 -7.70 14.51
C VAL A 16 36.73 -8.32 13.59
N GLU A 17 37.19 -9.54 13.89
CA GLU A 17 38.24 -10.19 13.06
C GLU A 17 37.68 -11.08 11.93
N ASP A 18 36.42 -11.54 12.03
CA ASP A 18 35.75 -12.35 10.98
C ASP A 18 34.41 -11.75 10.48
N ILE A 19 34.20 -10.45 10.71
CA ILE A 19 32.90 -9.81 10.55
C ILE A 19 32.95 -8.87 9.34
N GLU A 20 32.22 -9.19 8.27
CA GLU A 20 32.30 -8.40 7.05
C GLU A 20 31.25 -7.26 6.95
N PHE A 21 30.12 -7.32 7.68
CA PHE A 21 29.17 -6.19 7.77
C PHE A 21 28.12 -6.38 8.89
N VAL A 22 27.63 -5.25 9.41
CA VAL A 22 26.55 -5.18 10.42
C VAL A 22 25.46 -4.27 9.84
N SER A 23 24.24 -4.81 9.69
CA SER A 23 23.08 -3.98 9.32
C SER A 23 22.56 -3.30 10.58
N ILE A 24 22.45 -1.97 10.57
CA ILE A 24 22.00 -1.17 11.73
C ILE A 24 20.72 -0.44 11.36
N TRP A 25 19.65 -0.72 12.08
CA TRP A 25 18.39 -0.01 12.03
C TRP A 25 18.28 0.88 13.25
N TYR A 26 17.85 2.13 13.09
CA TYR A 26 17.59 3.00 14.22
C TYR A 26 16.20 3.64 14.13
N HIS A 27 15.50 3.62 15.26
CA HIS A 27 14.19 4.24 15.41
C HIS A 27 14.30 5.34 16.45
N ARG A 28 13.89 6.56 16.06
CA ARG A 28 13.77 7.68 16.99
C ARG A 28 12.42 7.58 17.69
N GLU A 29 12.44 7.25 18.97
CA GLU A 29 11.26 7.25 19.83
C GLU A 29 11.28 8.55 20.66
N GLY A 30 10.29 9.42 20.43
CA GLY A 30 10.18 10.70 21.13
C GLY A 30 8.96 10.71 22.03
N ASP A 31 9.16 10.85 23.34
CA ASP A 31 8.07 11.17 24.26
C ASP A 31 7.95 12.70 24.37
N LYS A 32 6.86 13.26 23.84
CA LYS A 32 6.61 14.71 23.82
C LYS A 32 6.38 15.29 25.22
N THR A 33 6.17 14.45 26.24
CA THR A 33 5.77 14.89 27.57
C THR A 33 6.94 15.20 28.50
N ASN A 34 8.06 14.47 28.37
CA ASN A 34 9.18 14.56 29.32
C ASN A 34 10.50 15.04 28.69
N GLY A 35 10.52 15.40 27.40
CA GLY A 35 11.73 15.88 26.71
C GLY A 35 12.81 14.81 26.50
N ALA A 36 12.59 13.58 26.99
CA ALA A 36 13.47 12.45 26.80
C ALA A 36 13.42 11.97 25.34
N ARG A 37 14.60 11.79 24.75
CA ARG A 37 14.76 11.20 23.41
C ARG A 37 15.28 9.79 23.59
N LYS A 38 14.55 8.80 23.08
CA LYS A 38 14.95 7.40 23.11
C LYS A 38 15.36 6.99 21.70
N LEU A 39 16.52 6.36 21.58
CA LEU A 39 16.99 5.76 20.34
C LEU A 39 16.91 4.25 20.52
N ARG A 40 16.09 3.58 19.71
CA ARG A 40 16.14 2.12 19.60
C ARG A 40 17.07 1.78 18.45
N ILE A 41 18.12 1.01 18.74
CA ILE A 41 19.04 0.48 17.74
C ILE A 41 18.79 -1.02 17.65
N GLU A 42 18.52 -1.51 16.45
CA GLU A 42 18.39 -2.93 16.13
C GLU A 42 19.53 -3.28 15.17
N TYR A 43 20.20 -4.41 15.39
CA TYR A 43 21.29 -4.85 14.54
C TYR A 43 21.15 -6.32 14.19
N GLU A 44 21.63 -6.67 13.01
CA GLU A 44 21.60 -8.03 12.48
C GLU A 44 22.95 -8.38 11.84
N TRP A 45 23.45 -9.59 12.17
CA TRP A 45 24.60 -10.20 11.49
C TRP A 45 24.14 -10.75 10.15
N ARG A 46 24.85 -10.42 9.08
CA ARG A 46 24.59 -10.99 7.77
C ARG A 46 25.89 -11.57 7.20
N GLU A 47 25.77 -12.72 6.58
CA GLU A 47 26.88 -13.33 5.82
C GLU A 47 27.04 -12.59 4.50
N LYS A 48 28.28 -12.36 4.07
CA LYS A 48 28.53 -11.59 2.85
C LYS A 48 28.06 -12.39 1.67
N CYS A 49 27.61 -11.71 0.63
CA CYS A 49 27.04 -12.40 -0.54
C CYS A 49 25.75 -13.17 -0.23
N TYR A 50 25.09 -12.94 0.92
CA TYR A 50 23.82 -13.58 1.23
C TYR A 50 22.66 -12.84 0.55
N CYS A 51 21.83 -13.60 -0.17
CA CYS A 51 20.67 -13.09 -0.88
C CYS A 51 19.53 -12.64 0.04
N GLY A 52 19.56 -12.92 1.35
CA GLY A 52 18.41 -12.63 2.22
C GLY A 52 17.29 -13.66 2.08
N GLU A 53 16.08 -13.24 2.45
CA GLU A 53 14.88 -14.08 2.38
C GLU A 53 14.40 -14.24 0.93
N ASN A 54 14.10 -15.49 0.55
CA ASN A 54 13.61 -15.80 -0.79
C ASN A 54 12.11 -15.54 -0.97
N GLU A 55 11.32 -15.40 0.10
CA GLU A 55 9.86 -15.19 0.02
C GLU A 55 9.47 -13.89 0.73
N LEU A 56 8.97 -12.93 -0.03
CA LEU A 56 8.71 -11.56 0.38
C LEU A 56 7.22 -11.25 0.27
N LYS A 57 6.64 -10.58 1.27
CA LYS A 57 5.21 -10.20 1.25
C LYS A 57 5.02 -8.77 0.78
N ALA A 58 4.27 -8.58 -0.30
CA ALA A 58 3.81 -7.29 -0.77
C ALA A 58 2.49 -6.89 -0.09
N GLU A 59 2.47 -5.71 0.52
CA GLU A 59 1.29 -5.17 1.20
C GLU A 59 0.66 -4.06 0.37
N LEU A 60 -0.68 -3.97 0.40
CA LEU A 60 -1.44 -3.04 -0.43
C LEU A 60 -1.07 -1.59 -0.12
N GLY A 61 -0.47 -0.90 -1.10
CA GLY A 61 -0.10 0.51 -0.99
C GLY A 61 1.07 0.82 -0.05
N VAL A 62 1.73 -0.21 0.49
CA VAL A 62 2.95 -0.07 1.31
C VAL A 62 4.14 -0.42 0.43
N TRP A 63 5.02 0.55 0.22
CA TRP A 63 6.26 0.35 -0.53
C TRP A 63 7.34 -0.25 0.37
N LYS A 64 7.87 -1.40 -0.03
CA LYS A 64 8.96 -2.10 0.65
C LYS A 64 10.22 -2.05 -0.21
N LEU A 65 11.37 -1.91 0.44
CA LEU A 65 12.68 -1.88 -0.19
C LEU A 65 13.24 -3.30 -0.32
N LEU A 66 13.84 -3.60 -1.46
CA LEU A 66 14.70 -4.76 -1.69
C LEU A 66 15.98 -4.29 -2.38
N THR A 67 17.12 -4.82 -1.95
CA THR A 67 18.42 -4.47 -2.52
C THR A 67 19.19 -5.74 -2.87
N SER A 68 20.16 -5.63 -3.78
CA SER A 68 21.15 -6.68 -3.99
C SER A 68 21.96 -6.91 -2.70
N PRO A 69 22.62 -8.08 -2.56
CA PRO A 69 23.58 -8.30 -1.48
C PRO A 69 24.58 -7.16 -1.37
N ASP A 70 24.84 -6.74 -0.14
CA ASP A 70 25.83 -5.71 0.24
C ASP A 70 25.59 -4.29 -0.28
N TYR A 71 24.49 -4.00 -1.01
CA TYR A 71 24.16 -2.64 -1.45
C TYR A 71 24.16 -1.64 -0.26
N PRO A 72 24.79 -0.45 -0.36
CA PRO A 72 25.34 0.19 -1.56
C PRO A 72 26.83 -0.09 -1.81
N LEU A 73 27.40 -1.11 -1.18
CA LEU A 73 28.70 -1.66 -1.56
C LEU A 73 28.55 -2.54 -2.81
N GLN A 74 29.67 -3.09 -3.27
CA GLN A 74 29.67 -3.98 -4.42
C GLN A 74 29.03 -5.32 -4.06
N TYR A 75 28.18 -5.85 -4.94
CA TYR A 75 27.66 -7.22 -4.81
C TYR A 75 28.79 -8.24 -5.00
N CYS A 76 28.48 -9.53 -4.82
CA CYS A 76 29.45 -10.60 -5.00
C CYS A 76 29.37 -11.28 -6.38
N ASN A 77 30.47 -11.91 -6.76
CA ASN A 77 30.53 -12.82 -7.92
C ASN A 77 29.73 -14.10 -7.65
N ASN A 78 29.31 -14.77 -8.73
CA ASN A 78 28.69 -16.09 -8.73
C ASN A 78 27.40 -16.16 -7.87
N LEU A 79 26.64 -15.07 -7.83
CA LEU A 79 25.34 -15.02 -7.17
C LEU A 79 24.29 -15.69 -8.05
N ASN A 80 23.35 -16.34 -7.39
CA ASN A 80 22.12 -16.85 -7.99
C ASN A 80 20.98 -16.62 -6.98
N CYS A 81 20.57 -15.36 -6.84
CA CYS A 81 19.57 -14.95 -5.88
C CYS A 81 18.18 -14.98 -6.50
N GLU A 82 17.27 -15.76 -5.92
CA GLU A 82 15.86 -15.83 -6.31
C GLU A 82 14.99 -15.22 -5.22
N TYR A 83 14.21 -14.19 -5.58
CA TYR A 83 13.27 -13.52 -4.69
C TYR A 83 11.85 -13.69 -5.22
N ARG A 84 10.94 -14.18 -4.39
CA ARG A 84 9.53 -14.40 -4.69
C ARG A 84 8.70 -13.41 -3.90
N ILE A 85 8.17 -12.42 -4.58
CA ILE A 85 7.27 -11.44 -3.99
C ILE A 85 5.84 -11.95 -4.16
N VAL A 86 5.09 -12.01 -3.07
CA VAL A 86 3.71 -12.54 -3.02
C VAL A 86 2.78 -11.47 -2.45
N ALA A 87 1.68 -11.20 -3.15
CA ALA A 87 0.57 -10.39 -2.70
C ALA A 87 -0.67 -11.26 -2.44
N ASP A 88 -1.62 -10.73 -1.66
CA ASP A 88 -2.92 -11.37 -1.47
C ASP A 88 -3.68 -11.51 -2.81
N GLU A 89 -4.55 -12.52 -2.89
CA GLU A 89 -5.36 -12.77 -4.08
C GLU A 89 -6.20 -11.54 -4.49
N GLY A 90 -6.29 -11.29 -5.80
CA GLY A 90 -6.99 -10.13 -6.36
C GLY A 90 -6.14 -8.86 -6.46
N PHE A 91 -4.91 -8.88 -5.94
CA PHE A 91 -3.90 -7.85 -6.15
C PHE A 91 -2.84 -8.28 -7.16
N GLN A 92 -2.17 -7.28 -7.74
CA GLN A 92 -0.97 -7.41 -8.56
C GLN A 92 0.21 -6.76 -7.85
N ILE A 93 1.43 -7.08 -8.27
CA ILE A 93 2.64 -6.46 -7.74
C ILE A 93 3.07 -5.35 -8.68
N ALA A 94 3.45 -4.21 -8.11
CA ALA A 94 4.09 -3.11 -8.81
C ALA A 94 5.52 -2.93 -8.26
N LEU A 95 6.49 -2.88 -9.16
CA LEU A 95 7.92 -2.76 -8.84
C LEU A 95 8.52 -1.55 -9.55
N ASN A 96 9.32 -0.79 -8.82
CA ASN A 96 10.07 0.34 -9.33
C ASN A 96 11.56 0.19 -8.97
N ILE A 97 12.43 0.22 -9.97
CA ILE A 97 13.87 0.19 -9.76
C ILE A 97 14.34 1.62 -9.48
N THR A 98 14.94 1.82 -8.30
CA THR A 98 15.35 3.15 -7.81
C THR A 98 16.82 3.46 -8.05
N ASP A 99 17.66 2.44 -8.12
CA ASP A 99 19.09 2.51 -8.50
C ASP A 99 19.48 1.16 -9.12
N PHE A 100 20.26 1.19 -10.19
CA PHE A 100 20.70 -0.02 -10.88
C PHE A 100 22.05 0.19 -11.55
N PHE A 101 23.04 -0.59 -11.12
CA PHE A 101 24.36 -0.63 -11.71
C PHE A 101 24.99 -2.02 -11.56
N THR A 102 25.04 -2.78 -12.65
CA THR A 102 25.69 -4.10 -12.75
C THR A 102 26.72 -4.12 -13.89
N GLU A 103 27.52 -5.18 -13.98
CA GLU A 103 28.30 -5.44 -15.19
C GLU A 103 27.37 -5.63 -16.39
N MET A 104 27.57 -4.83 -17.43
CA MET A 104 26.70 -4.82 -18.61
C MET A 104 26.79 -6.14 -19.37
N ASN A 105 25.64 -6.76 -19.67
CA ASN A 105 25.48 -8.03 -20.39
C ASN A 105 26.00 -9.30 -19.70
N GLN A 106 26.63 -9.19 -18.53
CA GLN A 106 27.19 -10.30 -17.76
C GLN A 106 26.31 -10.56 -16.53
N ASP A 107 26.10 -9.50 -15.75
CA ASP A 107 25.33 -9.53 -14.51
C ASP A 107 23.96 -8.92 -14.74
N SER A 108 22.92 -9.65 -14.37
CA SER A 108 21.56 -9.24 -14.73
C SER A 108 20.51 -9.54 -13.66
N LEU A 109 19.47 -8.72 -13.68
CA LEU A 109 18.23 -8.93 -12.93
C LEU A 109 17.12 -9.26 -13.94
N ALA A 110 16.63 -10.51 -13.90
CA ALA A 110 15.47 -10.94 -14.64
C ALA A 110 14.22 -10.85 -13.76
N ILE A 111 13.13 -10.32 -14.32
CA ILE A 111 11.86 -10.04 -13.62
C ILE A 111 10.77 -10.84 -14.31
N PHE A 112 10.07 -11.71 -13.59
CA PHE A 112 9.06 -12.62 -14.11
C PHE A 112 7.68 -12.38 -13.49
N ASP A 113 6.63 -12.64 -14.27
CA ASP A 113 5.25 -12.70 -13.78
C ASP A 113 4.89 -14.11 -13.32
N GLY A 114 4.68 -14.27 -12.01
CA GLY A 114 4.35 -15.53 -11.36
C GLY A 114 5.45 -16.05 -10.44
N ASN A 115 5.36 -17.35 -10.12
CA ASN A 115 6.21 -18.05 -9.14
C ASN A 115 7.33 -18.89 -9.79
N THR A 116 7.48 -18.84 -11.11
CA THR A 116 8.49 -19.64 -11.81
C THR A 116 9.25 -18.80 -12.82
N THR A 117 10.46 -19.25 -13.13
CA THR A 117 11.36 -18.66 -14.13
C THR A 117 11.22 -19.34 -15.51
N ASP A 118 10.19 -20.16 -15.71
CA ASP A 118 10.00 -20.98 -16.93
C ASP A 118 9.39 -20.19 -18.09
N LYS A 119 8.79 -19.03 -17.78
CA LYS A 119 8.16 -18.15 -18.76
C LYS A 119 9.13 -17.06 -19.23
N GLU A 120 8.78 -16.40 -20.33
CA GLU A 120 9.47 -15.19 -20.77
C GLU A 120 9.43 -14.14 -19.65
N HIS A 121 10.56 -13.48 -19.43
CA HIS A 121 10.68 -12.42 -18.43
C HIS A 121 9.91 -11.19 -18.87
N LEU A 122 9.27 -10.49 -17.93
CA LEU A 122 8.71 -9.16 -18.15
C LEU A 122 9.81 -8.17 -18.53
N GLN A 123 10.98 -8.33 -17.91
CA GLN A 123 12.13 -7.47 -18.14
C GLN A 123 13.42 -8.19 -17.77
N LEU A 124 14.47 -7.94 -18.55
CA LEU A 124 15.85 -8.27 -18.24
C LEU A 124 16.66 -6.98 -18.19
N VAL A 125 17.41 -6.75 -17.11
CA VAL A 125 18.13 -5.50 -16.86
C VAL A 125 19.60 -5.81 -16.58
N SER A 126 20.52 -5.09 -17.22
CA SER A 126 21.96 -5.16 -16.96
C SER A 126 22.62 -3.80 -17.24
N GLY A 127 23.83 -3.56 -16.72
CA GLY A 127 24.55 -2.30 -16.92
C GLY A 127 24.05 -1.20 -15.99
N VAL A 128 23.95 0.03 -16.50
CA VAL A 128 23.46 1.20 -15.75
C VAL A 128 22.07 1.56 -16.26
N GLU A 129 21.09 1.60 -15.36
CA GLU A 129 19.75 2.08 -15.71
C GLU A 129 19.27 3.15 -14.73
N LEU A 130 19.02 4.35 -15.24
CA LEU A 130 18.66 5.53 -14.45
C LEU A 130 17.15 5.82 -14.46
N PHE A 131 16.42 5.34 -15.49
CA PHE A 131 15.01 5.63 -15.66
C PHE A 131 14.26 4.42 -16.22
N MET A 132 13.58 3.70 -15.35
CA MET A 132 12.73 2.57 -15.72
C MET A 132 11.27 2.85 -15.38
N PRO A 133 10.32 2.47 -16.25
CA PRO A 133 8.92 2.52 -15.91
C PRO A 133 8.60 1.52 -14.79
N ILE A 134 7.52 1.78 -14.05
CA ILE A 134 7.02 0.83 -13.05
C ILE A 134 6.56 -0.44 -13.76
N ILE A 135 7.14 -1.57 -13.37
CA ILE A 135 6.82 -2.90 -13.88
C ILE A 135 5.67 -3.47 -13.05
N ARG A 136 4.68 -4.08 -13.72
CA ARG A 136 3.50 -4.66 -13.06
C ARG A 136 3.29 -6.09 -13.51
N THR A 137 2.91 -6.96 -12.59
CA THR A 137 2.46 -8.32 -12.90
C THR A 137 0.98 -8.35 -13.29
N GLU A 138 0.58 -9.41 -13.98
CA GLU A 138 -0.82 -9.81 -14.14
C GLU A 138 -1.26 -10.75 -13.02
N SER A 139 -0.34 -11.55 -12.46
CA SER A 139 -0.59 -12.40 -11.30
C SER A 139 -0.35 -11.68 -9.96
N ASN A 140 -0.67 -12.33 -8.85
CA ASN A 140 -0.35 -11.86 -7.49
C ASN A 140 1.07 -12.23 -7.04
N MET A 141 1.92 -12.72 -7.95
CA MET A 141 3.28 -13.19 -7.64
C MET A 141 4.28 -12.61 -8.64
N MET A 142 5.46 -12.23 -8.16
CA MET A 142 6.58 -11.75 -8.99
C MET A 142 7.83 -12.49 -8.56
N THR A 143 8.56 -13.07 -9.52
CA THR A 143 9.85 -13.70 -9.26
C THR A 143 10.96 -12.82 -9.82
N LEU A 144 11.98 -12.56 -9.01
CA LEU A 144 13.18 -11.83 -9.38
C LEU A 144 14.36 -12.79 -9.32
N LEU A 145 15.17 -12.80 -10.38
CA LEU A 145 16.37 -13.62 -10.45
C LEU A 145 17.57 -12.72 -10.72
N PHE A 146 18.45 -12.56 -9.72
CA PHE A 146 19.69 -11.82 -9.84
C PHE A 146 20.87 -12.79 -9.95
N THR A 147 21.53 -12.78 -11.10
CA THR A 147 22.67 -13.67 -11.39
C THR A 147 23.90 -12.86 -11.73
N THR A 148 25.05 -13.29 -11.21
CA THR A 148 26.35 -12.66 -11.48
C THR A 148 27.40 -13.68 -11.92
N ASP A 149 28.37 -13.23 -12.70
CA ASP A 149 29.46 -14.07 -13.21
C ASP A 149 30.65 -14.18 -12.22
N LEU A 150 31.80 -14.70 -12.66
CA LEU A 150 32.94 -14.95 -11.77
C LEU A 150 33.80 -13.70 -11.49
N SER A 151 33.47 -12.53 -12.03
CA SER A 151 34.29 -11.32 -11.96
C SER A 151 33.46 -10.03 -12.00
N ILE A 152 34.16 -8.89 -11.85
CA ILE A 152 33.64 -7.51 -12.04
C ILE A 152 32.31 -7.25 -11.33
N THR A 153 32.39 -6.67 -10.14
CA THR A 153 31.21 -6.30 -9.36
C THR A 153 30.99 -4.80 -9.39
N MET A 154 29.73 -4.41 -9.29
CA MET A 154 29.28 -3.03 -9.23
C MET A 154 28.36 -2.87 -8.01
N ARG A 155 27.73 -1.70 -7.86
CA ARG A 155 26.87 -1.42 -6.69
C ARG A 155 25.63 -2.33 -6.60
N GLY A 156 25.17 -2.87 -7.73
CA GLY A 156 23.98 -3.72 -7.81
C GLY A 156 22.71 -2.90 -7.93
N PHE A 157 21.66 -3.30 -7.21
CA PHE A 157 20.35 -2.68 -7.35
C PHE A 157 19.73 -2.28 -6.01
N SER A 158 18.89 -1.24 -6.08
CA SER A 158 17.89 -0.89 -5.07
C SER A 158 16.57 -0.73 -5.78
N LEU A 159 15.55 -1.45 -5.33
CA LEU A 159 14.21 -1.39 -5.89
C LEU A 159 13.15 -1.36 -4.78
N ILE A 160 11.99 -0.82 -5.11
CA ILE A 160 10.84 -0.82 -4.22
C ILE A 160 9.66 -1.54 -4.86
N TYR A 161 8.89 -2.25 -4.06
CA TYR A 161 7.72 -2.99 -4.51
C TYR A 161 6.52 -2.78 -3.57
N THR A 162 5.32 -2.94 -4.12
CA THR A 162 4.06 -2.82 -3.38
C THR A 162 2.99 -3.70 -4.03
N ALA A 163 1.92 -4.02 -3.30
CA ALA A 163 0.73 -4.59 -3.91
C ALA A 163 -0.21 -3.47 -4.38
N GLU A 164 -0.83 -3.67 -5.54
CA GLU A 164 -1.85 -2.80 -6.10
C GLU A 164 -3.13 -3.59 -6.41
N LYS A 165 -4.29 -2.93 -6.34
CA LYS A 165 -5.54 -3.52 -6.85
C LYS A 165 -5.42 -3.74 -8.36
N THR A 166 -5.75 -4.96 -8.82
CA THR A 166 -5.82 -5.25 -10.26
C THR A 166 -6.81 -4.31 -10.95
N PRO A 167 -6.60 -3.96 -12.23
CA PRO A 167 -7.56 -3.17 -13.01
C PRO A 167 -8.98 -3.76 -12.98
N VAL A 168 -9.09 -5.09 -13.08
CA VAL A 168 -10.35 -5.82 -12.99
C VAL A 168 -11.03 -5.61 -11.63
N TYR A 169 -10.28 -5.75 -10.53
CA TYR A 169 -10.83 -5.51 -9.19
C TYR A 169 -11.33 -4.07 -9.03
N ARG A 170 -10.60 -3.07 -9.56
CA ARG A 170 -11.03 -1.67 -9.52
C ARG A 170 -12.36 -1.45 -10.24
N ASP A 171 -12.55 -2.10 -11.38
CA ASP A 171 -13.79 -2.03 -12.16
C ASP A 171 -14.99 -2.72 -11.49
N LEU A 172 -14.77 -3.85 -10.82
CA LEU A 172 -15.82 -4.53 -10.06
C LEU A 172 -16.27 -3.68 -8.87
N VAL A 173 -15.32 -3.10 -8.14
CA VAL A 173 -15.62 -2.24 -6.98
C VAL A 173 -16.30 -0.94 -7.43
N SER A 174 -15.86 -0.31 -8.53
CA SER A 174 -16.48 0.91 -9.04
C SER A 174 -17.94 0.69 -9.47
N LYS A 175 -18.25 -0.44 -10.10
CA LYS A 175 -19.63 -0.82 -10.45
C LYS A 175 -20.48 -1.10 -9.21
N SER A 176 -19.95 -1.76 -8.18
CA SER A 176 -20.69 -2.05 -6.94
C SER A 176 -21.02 -0.79 -6.13
N THR A 177 -20.10 0.17 -6.05
CA THR A 177 -20.29 1.43 -5.32
C THR A 177 -21.11 2.46 -6.10
N GLY A 178 -21.18 2.32 -7.44
CA GLY A 178 -21.98 3.14 -8.35
C GLY A 178 -23.50 3.01 -8.21
N HIS A 179 -24.02 2.03 -7.47
CA HIS A 179 -25.46 1.90 -7.19
C HIS A 179 -25.96 2.75 -6.01
N SER A 180 -25.08 3.43 -5.25
CA SER A 180 -25.49 4.26 -4.10
C SER A 180 -25.97 5.67 -4.46
N ARG A 181 -25.69 6.18 -5.67
CA ARG A 181 -26.09 7.54 -6.07
C ARG A 181 -27.52 7.64 -6.61
N TRP A 182 -28.04 6.55 -7.19
CA TRP A 182 -29.42 6.50 -7.67
C TRP A 182 -30.41 6.13 -6.56
N SER A 183 -29.99 5.36 -5.55
CA SER A 183 -30.84 5.04 -4.39
C SER A 183 -31.15 6.27 -3.54
N ILE A 184 -30.17 7.14 -3.30
CA ILE A 184 -30.40 8.36 -2.50
C ILE A 184 -31.25 9.37 -3.29
N ALA A 185 -30.97 9.54 -4.59
CA ALA A 185 -31.80 10.40 -5.45
C ALA A 185 -33.24 9.90 -5.52
N CYS A 186 -33.47 8.60 -5.71
CA CYS A 186 -34.82 8.01 -5.71
C CYS A 186 -35.52 8.12 -4.35
N VAL A 187 -34.81 7.93 -3.23
CA VAL A 187 -35.38 8.09 -1.88
C VAL A 187 -35.73 9.55 -1.59
N VAL A 188 -34.87 10.50 -1.97
CA VAL A 188 -35.16 11.94 -1.83
C VAL A 188 -36.31 12.34 -2.74
N ILE A 189 -36.36 11.87 -3.99
CA ILE A 189 -37.46 12.14 -4.92
C ILE A 189 -38.77 11.52 -4.39
N LEU A 190 -38.76 10.29 -3.88
CA LEU A 190 -39.93 9.66 -3.26
C LEU A 190 -40.40 10.43 -2.01
N VAL A 191 -39.49 10.88 -1.14
CA VAL A 191 -39.83 11.66 0.05
C VAL A 191 -40.39 13.05 -0.33
N VAL A 192 -39.87 13.68 -1.38
CA VAL A 192 -40.39 14.96 -1.90
C VAL A 192 -41.77 14.78 -2.54
N ILE A 193 -41.99 13.70 -3.31
CA ILE A 193 -43.30 13.39 -3.92
C ILE A 193 -44.35 13.04 -2.84
N LEU A 194 -43.98 12.23 -1.85
CA LEU A 194 -44.86 11.89 -0.72
C LEU A 194 -45.14 13.11 0.16
N GLY A 195 -44.14 13.99 0.35
CA GLY A 195 -44.31 15.25 1.07
C GLY A 195 -45.22 16.24 0.32
N ALA A 196 -45.04 16.41 -0.99
CA ALA A 196 -45.86 17.29 -1.81
C ALA A 196 -47.33 16.84 -1.90
N THR A 197 -47.57 15.52 -1.98
CA THR A 197 -48.93 14.98 -1.94
C THR A 197 -49.59 15.18 -0.57
N ALA A 198 -48.87 15.03 0.53
CA ALA A 198 -49.38 15.31 1.88
C ALA A 198 -49.75 16.80 2.08
N VAL A 199 -48.92 17.73 1.61
CA VAL A 199 -49.19 19.17 1.66
C VAL A 199 -50.38 19.56 0.76
N ALA A 200 -50.48 18.98 -0.43
CA ALA A 200 -51.62 19.18 -1.32
C ALA A 200 -52.93 18.68 -0.68
N PHE A 201 -52.92 17.54 0.01
CA PHE A 201 -54.08 17.04 0.75
C PHE A 201 -54.50 17.98 1.89
N LEU A 202 -53.54 18.59 2.60
CA LEU A 202 -53.82 19.58 3.65
C LEU A 202 -54.40 20.88 3.08
N PHE A 203 -53.90 21.35 1.93
CA PHE A 203 -54.44 22.53 1.23
C PHE A 203 -55.86 22.29 0.69
N ILE A 204 -56.12 21.11 0.11
CA ILE A 204 -57.47 20.73 -0.36
C ILE A 204 -58.45 20.63 0.83
N ARG A 205 -58.00 20.12 1.98
CA ARG A 205 -58.82 20.04 3.20
C ARG A 205 -59.08 21.41 3.82
N SER A 206 -58.09 22.31 3.80
CA SER A 206 -58.23 23.71 4.23
C SER A 206 -59.21 24.48 3.34
N ASN A 207 -59.14 24.33 2.02
CA ASN A 207 -60.08 24.97 1.10
C ASN A 207 -61.51 24.41 1.20
N ARG A 208 -61.68 23.11 1.53
CA ARG A 208 -63.03 22.56 1.80
C ARG A 208 -63.65 23.07 3.10
N LEU A 209 -62.85 23.41 4.12
CA LEU A 209 -63.36 24.01 5.36
C LEU A 209 -63.76 25.48 5.17
N ASN A 210 -63.05 26.23 4.32
CA ASN A 210 -63.41 27.62 4.02
C ASN A 210 -64.69 27.75 3.17
N VAL A 211 -64.98 26.80 2.27
CA VAL A 211 -66.22 26.81 1.45
C VAL A 211 -67.47 26.38 2.24
N ALA A 212 -67.31 25.76 3.41
CA ALA A 212 -68.43 25.35 4.26
C ALA A 212 -69.00 26.48 5.14
N ASN A 213 -68.38 27.67 5.18
CA ASN A 213 -68.80 28.78 6.06
C ASN A 213 -69.61 29.90 5.37
N GLU A 214 -69.96 29.78 4.09
CA GLU A 214 -70.68 30.84 3.35
C GLU A 214 -72.05 30.44 2.75
N ARG A 215 -72.72 29.40 3.27
CA ARG A 215 -74.11 29.12 2.89
C ARG A 215 -75.09 29.27 4.06
N GLY A 216 -75.61 30.48 4.18
CA GLY A 216 -77.01 30.81 4.46
C GLY A 216 -77.71 30.05 5.60
N GLY A 217 -77.73 30.65 6.79
CA GLY A 217 -78.82 30.44 7.74
C GLY A 217 -80.09 31.19 7.29
N PRO A 218 -81.30 30.62 7.43
CA PRO A 218 -82.53 31.27 7.00
C PRO A 218 -82.96 32.35 8.00
N ALA A 219 -83.08 33.61 7.56
CA ALA A 219 -83.73 34.64 8.34
C ALA A 219 -85.27 34.46 8.24
N ILE A 220 -85.86 34.15 9.39
CA ILE A 220 -87.29 33.93 9.61
C ILE A 220 -88.06 35.23 9.37
N ARG A 221 -89.11 35.15 8.53
CA ARG A 221 -90.03 36.24 8.20
C ARG A 221 -91.15 36.25 9.24
N PHE A 222 -91.25 37.31 10.06
CA PHE A 222 -92.42 37.53 10.93
C PHE A 222 -93.52 38.25 10.16
N VAL A 223 -94.74 37.72 10.27
CA VAL A 223 -95.98 38.28 9.74
C VAL A 223 -96.66 39.10 10.84
N ARG A 224 -96.82 40.41 10.63
CA ARG A 224 -98.10 41.13 10.73
C ARG A 224 -97.93 42.57 10.23
#